data_AF-A0A4Y5SMM2-F1
#
_entry.id   AF-A0A4Y5SMM2-F1
#
_cell.length_a   1.000
_cell.length_b   1.000
_cell.length_c   1.000
_cell.angle_alpha   90.00
_cell.angle_beta   90.00
_cell.angle_gamma   90.00
#
_symmetry.space_group_name_H-M   'P 1'
#
loop_
_entity.id
_entity.type
_entity.pdbx_description
1 polymer ?
#
loop_
_entity_poly.entity_id
_entity_poly.type
_entity_poly.pdbx_seq_one_letter_code
_entity_poly.pdbx_strand_id
1 'polypeptide(L)' 'MKRLVYYVSILLAAVALFWPVIYGNVPALRVLPGNPVVQGIVGLVLFGGLAYMTFDETAEEGREIGEKEELTAS' A
#
# COMPACT_ATOMS: atom_id res chain seq x y z
N MET A 1 16.44 -3.07 3.97
CA MET A 1 15.53 -4.02 3.31
C MET A 1 14.13 -3.99 3.89
N LYS A 2 13.93 -4.19 5.21
CA LYS A 2 12.59 -4.12 5.84
C LYS A 2 11.81 -2.85 5.51
N ARG A 3 12.49 -1.68 5.53
CA ARG A 3 11.91 -0.39 5.14
C ARG A 3 11.40 -0.34 3.68
N LEU A 4 12.12 -0.96 2.75
CA LEU A 4 11.67 -1.04 1.35
C LEU A 4 10.42 -1.92 1.26
N VAL A 5 10.43 -3.06 1.96
CA VAL A 5 9.28 -3.99 2.01
C VAL A 5 8.06 -3.29 2.61
N TYR A 6 8.22 -2.50 3.66
CA TYR A 6 7.15 -1.69 4.25
C TYR A 6 6.51 -0.75 3.22
N TYR A 7 7.29 0.11 2.55
CA TYR A 7 6.75 1.06 1.58
C TYR A 7 6.11 0.38 0.36
N VAL A 8 6.74 -0.69 -0.15
CA VAL A 8 6.17 -1.47 -1.25
C VAL A 8 4.86 -2.12 -0.80
N SER A 9 4.80 -2.66 0.43
CA SER A 9 3.59 -3.28 0.98
C SER A 9 2.47 -2.26 1.16
N ILE A 10 2.75 -1.04 1.64
CA ILE A 10 1.74 0.02 1.71
C ILE A 10 1.23 0.37 0.32
N LEU A 11 2.13 0.55 -0.65
CA LEU A 11 1.75 0.93 -2.00
C LEU A 11 0.87 -0.16 -2.64
N LEU A 12 1.22 -1.43 -2.45
CA LEU A 12 0.40 -2.56 -2.90
C LEU A 12 -0.93 -2.66 -2.16
N ALA A 13 -0.96 -2.39 -0.85
CA ALA A 13 -2.19 -2.34 -0.06
C ALA A 13 -3.12 -1.22 -0.56
N ALA A 14 -2.57 -0.04 -0.86
CA ALA A 14 -3.31 1.08 -1.44
C ALA A 14 -3.88 0.70 -2.82
N VAL A 15 -3.08 0.08 -3.70
CA VAL A 15 -3.56 -0.43 -4.99
C VAL A 15 -4.69 -1.45 -4.81
N ALA A 16 -4.60 -2.33 -3.82
CA ALA A 16 -5.62 -3.32 -3.53
C ALA A 16 -6.98 -2.70 -3.14
N LEU A 17 -6.99 -1.55 -2.44
CA LEU A 17 -8.22 -0.82 -2.14
C LEU A 17 -8.96 -0.37 -3.40
N PHE A 18 -8.19 0.03 -4.43
CA PHE A 18 -8.74 0.47 -5.71
C PHE A 18 -8.94 -0.69 -6.69
N TRP A 19 -8.64 -1.93 -6.31
CA TRP A 19 -8.74 -3.10 -7.20
C TRP A 19 -10.10 -3.23 -7.89
N PRO A 20 -11.27 -3.05 -7.21
CA PRO A 20 -12.57 -3.12 -7.89
C PRO A 20 -12.75 -2.08 -8.99
N VAL A 21 -12.20 -0.89 -8.79
CA VAL A 21 -12.25 0.20 -9.77
C VAL A 21 -11.33 -0.11 -10.95
N ILE A 22 -10.11 -0.59 -10.68
CA ILE A 22 -9.14 -0.96 -11.72
C ILE A 22 -9.71 -2.11 -12.57
N TYR A 23 -10.28 -3.14 -11.93
CA TYR A 23 -10.88 -4.28 -12.60
C TYR A 23 -12.05 -3.89 -13.54
N GLY A 24 -12.89 -2.94 -13.10
CA GLY A 24 -14.00 -2.45 -13.93
C GLY A 24 -13.55 -1.67 -15.17
N ASN A 25 -12.47 -0.91 -15.05
CA ASN A 25 -11.99 0.03 -16.07
C ASN A 25 -10.94 -0.57 -17.03
N VAL A 26 -10.26 -1.66 -16.65
CA VAL A 26 -9.23 -2.29 -17.49
C VAL A 26 -9.81 -3.54 -18.16
N PRO A 27 -10.08 -3.51 -19.48
CA PRO A 27 -10.68 -4.65 -20.19
C PRO A 27 -9.86 -5.93 -20.10
N ALA A 28 -8.53 -5.81 -20.06
CA ALA A 28 -7.61 -6.94 -19.93
C ALA A 28 -7.75 -7.71 -18.61
N LEU A 29 -8.29 -7.09 -17.55
CA LEU A 29 -8.48 -7.76 -16.26
C LEU A 29 -9.77 -8.58 -16.22
N ARG A 30 -10.73 -8.33 -17.13
CA ARG A 30 -12.01 -9.05 -17.16
C ARG A 30 -11.90 -10.53 -17.50
N VAL A 31 -10.74 -10.98 -17.98
CA VAL A 31 -10.45 -12.40 -18.24
C VAL A 31 -10.09 -13.16 -16.96
N LEU A 32 -9.75 -12.46 -15.86
CA LEU A 32 -9.41 -13.09 -14.60
C LEU A 32 -10.70 -13.53 -13.88
N PRO A 33 -10.90 -14.83 -13.64
CA PRO A 33 -12.09 -15.28 -12.91
C PRO A 33 -12.05 -14.82 -11.46
N GLY A 34 -13.19 -14.44 -10.90
CA GLY A 34 -13.35 -14.13 -9.48
C GLY A 34 -14.15 -12.85 -9.21
N ASN A 35 -14.42 -12.60 -7.92
CA ASN A 35 -15.06 -11.37 -7.48
C ASN A 35 -13.98 -10.31 -7.19
N PRO A 36 -13.97 -9.16 -7.89
CA PRO A 36 -12.92 -8.15 -7.74
C PRO A 36 -12.94 -7.48 -6.35
N VAL A 37 -14.08 -7.43 -5.67
CA VAL A 37 -14.16 -6.95 -4.29
C VAL A 37 -13.42 -7.89 -3.35
N VAL A 38 -13.62 -9.20 -3.50
CA VAL A 38 -12.94 -10.21 -2.67
C VAL A 38 -11.43 -10.19 -2.94
N GLN A 39 -11.01 -10.08 -4.20
CA GLN A 39 -9.60 -9.95 -4.56
C GLN A 39 -8.95 -8.72 -3.94
N GLY A 40 -9.65 -7.57 -3.95
CA GLY A 40 -9.19 -6.34 -3.29
C GLY A 40 -9.05 -6.50 -1.78
N ILE A 41 -10.04 -7.11 -1.11
CA ILE A 41 -9.99 -7.38 0.34
C ILE A 41 -8.81 -8.31 0.68
N VAL A 42 -8.63 -9.40 -0.09
CA VAL A 42 -7.51 -10.34 0.13
C VAL A 42 -6.17 -9.63 -0.06
N GLY A 43 -6.01 -8.84 -1.12
CA GLY A 43 -4.80 -8.03 -1.35
C GLY A 43 -4.54 -7.06 -0.20
N LEU A 44 -5.57 -6.35 0.26
CA LEU A 44 -5.48 -5.43 1.38
C LEU A 44 -5.01 -6.14 2.66
N VAL A 45 -5.59 -7.28 3.00
CA VAL A 45 -5.22 -8.03 4.21
C VAL A 45 -3.78 -8.53 4.12
N LEU A 46 -3.38 -9.07 2.96
CA LEU A 46 -2.02 -9.59 2.77
C LEU A 46 -0.98 -8.47 2.82
N PHE A 47 -1.15 -7.42 2.02
CA PHE A 47 -0.16 -6.36 1.93
C PHE A 47 -0.22 -5.41 3.13
N GLY A 48 -1.40 -5.13 3.66
CA GLY A 48 -1.57 -4.39 4.92
C GLY A 48 -0.97 -5.15 6.10
N GLY A 49 -1.16 -6.47 6.15
CA GLY A 49 -0.52 -7.33 7.16
C GLY A 49 1.00 -7.34 7.04
N LEU A 50 1.55 -7.44 5.83
CA LEU A 50 2.99 -7.34 5.59
C LEU A 50 3.55 -5.97 5.98
N ALA A 51 2.84 -4.89 5.64
CA ALA A 51 3.21 -3.54 6.07
C ALA A 51 3.22 -3.44 7.59
N TYR A 52 2.19 -3.96 8.28
CA TYR A 52 2.12 -3.95 9.74
C TYR A 52 3.28 -4.74 10.38
N MET A 53 3.62 -5.92 9.87
CA MET A 53 4.73 -6.73 10.41
C MET A 53 6.12 -6.14 10.12
N THR A 54 6.24 -5.33 9.07
CA THR A 54 7.52 -4.69 8.68
C THR A 54 7.61 -3.24 9.12
N PHE A 55 6.57 -2.73 9.77
CA PHE A 55 6.54 -1.43 10.41
C PHE A 55 7.58 -1.37 11.51
N ASP A 56 8.41 -0.33 11.48
CA ASP A 56 9.46 -0.09 12.45
C ASP A 56 9.28 1.34 12.97
N GLU A 57 8.72 1.45 14.17
CA GLU A 57 8.27 2.71 14.79
C GLU A 57 9.43 3.72 14.91
N THR A 58 10.64 3.24 15.23
CA THR A 58 11.83 4.09 15.38
C THR A 58 12.35 4.66 14.05
N ALA A 59 12.01 4.06 12.91
CA ALA A 59 12.44 4.51 11.58
C ALA A 59 11.48 5.53 10.94
N GLU A 60 10.25 5.64 11.45
CA GLU A 60 9.24 6.59 10.99
C GLU A 60 9.36 7.96 11.69
N GLU A 61 9.65 7.99 13.00
CA GLU A 61 9.83 9.23 13.75
C GLU A 61 10.93 10.14 13.16
N GLY A 62 12.03 9.55 12.69
CA GLY A 62 13.11 10.30 12.03
C GLY A 62 12.71 10.94 10.69
N ARG A 63 11.59 10.54 10.09
CA ARG A 63 11.06 11.12 8.84
C ARG A 63 10.03 12.23 9.09
N GLU A 64 9.19 12.11 10.12
CA GLU A 64 8.31 13.22 10.50
C GLU A 64 9.12 14.48 10.86
N ILE A 65 10.31 14.31 11.46
CA ILE A 65 11.19 15.43 11.81
C ILE A 65 11.83 16.04 10.56
N GLY A 66 12.26 15.22 9.59
CA GLY A 66 12.85 15.71 8.34
C GLY A 66 11.86 16.40 7.40
N GLU A 67 10.61 15.91 7.33
CA GLU A 67 9.55 16.51 6.49
C GLU A 67 9.01 17.82 7.11
N LYS A 68 9.01 17.94 8.44
CA LYS A 68 8.66 19.19 9.14
C LYS A 68 9.72 20.28 8.96
N GLU A 69 11.02 19.94 8.96
CA GLU A 69 12.09 20.93 8.72
C GLU A 69 12.02 21.53 7.31
N GLU A 70 11.75 20.71 6.29
CA GLU A 70 11.68 21.15 4.88
C GLU A 70 10.49 22.09 4.60
N LEU A 71 9.37 21.90 5.31
CA LEU A 71 8.19 22.78 5.23
C LEU A 71 8.34 24.10 6.00
N THR A 72 9.20 24.15 7.02
CA THR A 72 9.49 25.39 7.78
C THR A 72 10.63 26.23 7.20
N ALA A 73 11.39 25.67 6.25
CA ALA A 73 12.50 26.33 5.57
C ALA A 73 12.11 27.00 4.23
N SER A 74 10.83 26.92 3.82
CA SER A 74 10.28 27.59 2.63
C SER A 74 9.32 28.71 2.99
#